data_AF-A0A7Y0B5S2-F1
#
_entry.id   AF-A0A7Y0B5S2-F1
#
_cell.length_a   1.000
_cell.length_b   1.000
_cell.length_c   1.000
_cell.angle_alpha   90.00
_cell.angle_beta   90.00
_cell.angle_gamma   90.00
#
_symmetry.space_group_name_H-M   'P 1'
#
loop_
_entity.id
_entity.type
_entity.pdbx_description
1 polymer ?
#
loop_
_entity_poly.entity_id
_entity_poly.type
_entity_poly.pdbx_seq_one_letter_code
_entity_poly.pdbx_strand_id
1 'polypeptide(L)'
;MTTAEAPAPHGLERLRDLEGLRRLPRQERAAAICHLLRLELQRLLAVPPAHRLSADLPLGSQGLDAINALSLERAIRTVLRTEVPAEELRASTVGEVAERLAGATGPQDEHQPSSIHR
;
A
#
# COMPACT_ATOMS: atom_id res chain seq x y z
N MET A 1 -2.12 -13.41 35.15
CA MET A 1 -0.93 -12.62 34.77
C MET A 1 -0.79 -12.71 33.27
N THR A 2 -0.86 -11.55 32.61
CA THR A 2 -0.57 -11.23 31.20
C THR A 2 -1.17 -12.15 30.14
N THR A 3 -2.38 -11.80 29.70
CA THR A 3 -2.85 -12.10 28.35
C THR A 3 -1.79 -11.58 27.37
N ALA A 4 -1.14 -12.49 26.64
CA ALA A 4 -0.34 -12.11 25.49
C ALA A 4 -1.29 -11.44 24.50
N GLU A 5 -1.21 -10.11 24.43
CA GLU A 5 -1.88 -9.32 23.42
C GLU A 5 -1.32 -9.76 22.07
N ALA A 6 -2.06 -10.63 21.38
CA ALA A 6 -1.76 -10.97 20.00
C ALA A 6 -1.71 -9.65 19.21
N PRO A 7 -0.62 -9.34 18.47
CA PRO A 7 -0.53 -8.09 17.74
C PRO A 7 -1.73 -8.02 16.80
N ALA A 8 -2.53 -6.95 16.96
CA ALA A 8 -3.80 -6.78 16.29
C ALA A 8 -3.71 -7.06 14.77
N PRO A 9 -4.75 -7.69 14.19
CA PRO A 9 -4.80 -8.02 12.79
C PRO A 9 -4.52 -6.77 11.95
N HIS A 10 -3.50 -6.89 11.11
CA HIS A 10 -2.93 -5.84 10.28
C HIS A 10 -4.05 -5.34 9.35
N GLY A 11 -4.26 -4.03 9.16
CA GLY A 11 -5.33 -3.56 8.27
C GLY A 11 -5.11 -3.91 6.80
N LEU A 12 -3.91 -4.42 6.45
CA LEU A 12 -3.68 -5.14 5.18
C LEU A 12 -4.40 -6.51 5.13
N GLU A 13 -4.97 -7.04 6.22
CA GLU A 13 -5.90 -8.16 6.15
C GLU A 13 -7.17 -7.81 5.36
N ARG A 14 -7.53 -6.53 5.22
CA ARG A 14 -8.57 -6.12 4.28
C ARG A 14 -8.09 -6.14 2.83
N LEU A 15 -6.79 -5.97 2.58
CA LEU A 15 -6.18 -6.24 1.27
C LEU A 15 -6.10 -7.74 0.96
N ARG A 16 -6.37 -8.61 1.95
CA ARG A 16 -6.41 -10.07 1.78
C ARG A 16 -7.56 -10.51 0.87
N ASP A 17 -8.56 -9.65 0.65
CA ASP A 17 -9.49 -9.76 -0.47
C ASP A 17 -8.82 -9.30 -1.79
N LEU A 18 -7.64 -9.87 -2.03
CA LEU A 18 -6.85 -9.69 -3.25
C LEU A 18 -7.67 -10.05 -4.49
N GLU A 19 -8.58 -11.01 -4.36
CA GLU A 19 -9.40 -11.50 -5.44
C GLU A 19 -10.48 -10.49 -5.83
N GLY A 20 -11.13 -9.85 -4.86
CA GLY A 20 -12.04 -8.72 -5.10
C GLY A 20 -11.30 -7.52 -5.68
N LEU A 21 -10.13 -7.16 -5.14
CA LEU A 21 -9.32 -6.06 -5.66
C LEU A 21 -8.85 -6.30 -7.10
N ARG A 22 -8.51 -7.54 -7.45
CA ARG A 22 -8.11 -7.93 -8.81
C ARG A 22 -9.20 -7.72 -9.85
N ARG A 23 -10.47 -7.89 -9.45
CA ARG A 23 -11.64 -7.71 -10.32
C ARG A 23 -11.97 -6.23 -10.56
N LEU A 24 -11.45 -5.32 -9.74
CA LEU A 24 -11.67 -3.89 -9.91
C LEU A 24 -10.84 -3.34 -11.09
N PRO A 25 -11.38 -2.33 -11.81
CA PRO A 25 -10.61 -1.51 -12.74
C PRO A 25 -9.37 -0.93 -12.06
N ARG A 26 -8.29 -0.71 -12.82
CA ARG A 26 -7.00 -0.25 -12.26
C ARG A 26 -7.14 0.99 -11.36
N GLN A 27 -7.92 1.99 -11.78
CA GLN A 27 -8.14 3.22 -11.01
C GLN A 27 -8.88 2.96 -9.69
N GLU A 28 -9.93 2.14 -9.71
CA GLU A 28 -10.68 1.77 -8.51
C GLU A 28 -9.82 0.93 -7.55
N ARG A 29 -8.99 0.03 -8.09
CA ARG A 29 -8.02 -0.75 -7.33
C ARG A 29 -6.98 0.17 -6.68
N ALA A 30 -6.43 1.13 -7.41
CA ALA A 30 -5.48 2.11 -6.86
C ALA A 30 -6.12 2.96 -5.77
N ALA A 31 -7.36 3.42 -5.96
CA ALA A 31 -8.10 4.15 -4.93
C ALA A 31 -8.34 3.31 -3.66
N ALA A 32 -8.73 2.04 -3.82
CA ALA A 32 -8.93 1.12 -2.70
C ALA A 32 -7.61 0.84 -1.95
N ILE A 33 -6.52 0.57 -2.66
CA ILE A 33 -5.19 0.36 -2.07
C ILE A 33 -4.72 1.63 -1.36
N CYS A 34 -4.89 2.81 -1.97
CA CYS A 34 -4.55 4.10 -1.38
C CYS A 34 -5.30 4.31 -0.07
N HIS A 35 -6.61 4.06 -0.05
CA HIS A 35 -7.42 4.17 1.15
C HIS A 35 -6.93 3.23 2.27
N LEU A 36 -6.64 1.98 1.95
CA LEU A 36 -6.16 0.98 2.91
C LEU A 36 -4.76 1.32 3.45
N LEU A 37 -3.85 1.80 2.59
CA LEU A 37 -2.53 2.27 3.01
C LEU A 37 -2.63 3.47 3.96
N ARG A 38 -3.52 4.43 3.69
CA ARG A 38 -3.74 5.59 4.58
C ARG A 38 -4.19 5.15 5.97
N LEU A 39 -5.10 4.18 6.07
CA LEU A 39 -5.56 3.64 7.34
C LEU A 39 -4.43 2.97 8.11
N GLU A 40 -3.61 2.17 7.43
CA GLU A 40 -2.46 1.53 8.07
C GLU A 40 -1.39 2.52 8.52
N LEU A 41 -1.09 3.53 7.70
CA LEU A 41 -0.14 4.57 8.07
C LEU A 41 -0.65 5.41 9.24
N GLN A 42 -1.95 5.74 9.29
CA GLN A 42 -2.54 6.42 10.46
C GLN A 42 -2.37 5.60 11.73
N ARG A 43 -2.55 4.28 11.65
CA ARG A 43 -2.36 3.36 12.78
C ARG A 43 -0.89 3.26 13.20
N LEU A 44 0.03 3.07 12.25
CA LEU A 44 1.47 2.91 12.50
C LEU A 44 2.09 4.18 13.08
N LEU A 45 1.67 5.34 12.59
CA LEU A 45 2.21 6.62 13.02
C LEU A 45 1.50 7.18 14.27
N ALA A 46 0.52 6.45 14.82
CA ALA A 46 -0.33 6.88 15.93
C ALA A 46 -0.88 8.31 15.74
N VAL A 47 -1.17 8.67 14.49
CA VAL A 47 -1.52 10.04 14.12
C VAL A 47 -2.94 10.33 14.59
N PRO A 48 -3.16 11.40 15.38
CA PRO A 48 -4.50 11.81 15.77
C PRO A 48 -5.38 12.02 14.53
N PRO A 49 -6.68 11.71 14.57
CA PRO A 49 -7.59 11.78 13.41
C PRO A 49 -7.67 13.18 12.76
N ALA A 50 -7.19 14.22 13.45
CA ALA A 50 -7.07 15.59 12.95
C ALA A 50 -5.85 15.83 12.05
N HIS A 51 -4.79 15.02 12.14
CA HIS A 51 -3.65 15.10 11.22
C HIS A 51 -3.89 14.15 10.04
N ARG A 52 -4.14 14.72 8.87
CA ARG A 52 -4.25 13.94 7.63
C ARG A 52 -2.87 13.80 7.02
N LEU A 53 -2.48 12.56 6.72
CA LEU A 53 -1.40 12.30 5.78
C LEU A 53 -1.72 13.01 4.46
N SER A 54 -0.80 13.85 4.01
CA SER A 54 -0.84 14.45 2.70
C SER A 54 -0.55 13.39 1.64
N ALA A 55 -1.37 13.35 0.60
CA ALA A 55 -1.17 12.46 -0.53
C ALA A 55 -0.01 12.93 -1.43
N ASP A 56 0.42 14.17 -1.29
CA ASP A 56 1.41 14.82 -2.16
C ASP A 56 2.79 14.91 -1.52
N LEU A 57 2.94 14.45 -0.28
CA LEU A 57 4.21 14.48 0.45
C LEU A 57 4.83 13.09 0.56
N PRO A 58 6.16 12.98 0.48
CA PRO A 58 6.88 11.75 0.76
C PRO A 58 6.55 11.23 2.15
N LEU A 59 6.36 9.92 2.31
CA LEU A 59 6.02 9.31 3.60
C LEU A 59 7.10 9.53 4.65
N GLY A 60 8.37 9.54 4.26
CA GLY A 60 9.49 9.82 5.15
C GLY A 60 9.41 11.19 5.81
N SER A 61 8.91 12.21 5.08
CA SER A 61 8.71 13.57 5.60
C SER A 61 7.49 13.69 6.51
N GLN A 62 6.62 12.68 6.53
CA GLN A 62 5.39 12.64 7.31
C GLN A 62 5.48 11.75 8.55
N GLY A 63 6.69 11.27 8.87
CA GLY A 63 6.96 10.46 10.07
C GLY A 63 7.20 8.97 9.80
N LEU A 64 7.21 8.52 8.54
CA LEU A 64 7.59 7.14 8.23
C LEU A 64 9.10 6.93 8.44
N ASP A 65 9.45 6.44 9.63
CA ASP A 65 10.80 6.01 9.96
C ASP A 65 11.16 4.66 9.31
N ALA A 66 12.44 4.26 9.44
CA ALA A 66 12.95 3.04 8.83
C ALA A 66 12.32 1.75 9.40
N ILE A 67 11.96 1.72 10.68
CA ILE A 67 11.38 0.53 11.34
C ILE A 67 9.93 0.35 10.86
N ASN A 68 9.18 1.43 10.82
CA ASN A 68 7.82 1.46 10.30
C ASN A 68 7.79 1.17 8.80
N ALA A 69 8.75 1.69 8.02
CA ALA A 69 8.89 1.36 6.60
C ALA A 69 9.20 -0.11 6.35
N LEU A 70 10.11 -0.72 7.11
CA LEU A 70 10.41 -2.16 7.03
C LEU A 70 9.21 -3.02 7.42
N SER A 71 8.45 -2.59 8.42
CA SER A 71 7.22 -3.27 8.82
C SER A 71 6.17 -3.24 7.71
N LEU A 72 6.03 -2.08 7.04
CA LEU A 72 5.14 -1.91 5.90
C LEU A 72 5.58 -2.74 4.69
N GLU A 73 6.87 -2.75 4.36
CA GLU A 73 7.46 -3.59 3.29
C GLU A 73 7.12 -5.07 3.53
N ARG A 74 7.38 -5.59 4.73
CA ARG A 74 7.08 -6.99 5.08
C ARG A 74 5.59 -7.31 4.97
N ALA A 75 4.75 -6.37 5.37
CA ALA A 75 3.30 -6.54 5.32
C ALA A 75 2.80 -6.55 3.86
N ILE A 76 3.29 -5.63 3.03
CA ILE A 76 3.03 -5.60 1.57
C ILE A 76 3.49 -6.91 0.91
N ARG A 77 4.70 -7.39 1.22
CA ARG A 77 5.22 -8.66 0.69
C ARG A 77 4.39 -9.86 1.10
N THR A 78 3.96 -9.90 2.36
CA THR A 78 3.17 -11.02 2.90
C THR A 78 1.77 -11.06 2.29
N VAL A 79 1.13 -9.90 2.15
CA VAL A 79 -0.26 -9.82 1.72
C VAL A 79 -0.38 -9.78 0.20
N LEU A 80 0.34 -8.88 -0.46
CA LEU A 80 0.22 -8.62 -1.90
C LEU A 80 1.20 -9.43 -2.75
N ARG A 81 2.11 -10.20 -2.12
CA ARG A 81 3.20 -10.94 -2.79
C ARG A 81 4.04 -10.04 -3.72
N THR A 82 4.10 -8.76 -3.40
CA THR A 82 4.83 -7.71 -4.11
C THR A 82 5.82 -7.09 -3.15
N GLU A 83 6.96 -6.61 -3.66
CA GLU A 83 7.94 -5.92 -2.83
C GLU A 83 8.02 -4.45 -3.24
N VAL A 84 7.96 -3.57 -2.24
CA VAL A 84 8.27 -2.15 -2.36
C VAL A 84 9.30 -1.85 -1.28
N PRO A 85 10.58 -1.63 -1.63
CA PRO A 85 11.65 -1.42 -0.68
C PRO A 85 11.33 -0.30 0.31
N ALA A 86 11.71 -0.47 1.59
CA ALA A 86 11.50 0.53 2.64
C ALA A 86 12.02 1.93 2.29
N GLU A 87 13.16 2.03 1.58
CA GLU A 87 13.68 3.32 1.12
C GLU A 87 12.79 3.98 0.05
N GLU A 88 12.29 3.18 -0.89
CA GLU A 88 11.34 3.63 -1.91
C GLU A 88 10.02 4.07 -1.26
N LEU A 89 9.49 3.29 -0.31
CA LEU A 89 8.30 3.67 0.47
C LEU A 89 8.44 5.04 1.14
N ARG A 90 9.61 5.36 1.68
CA ARG A 90 9.86 6.63 2.36
C ARG A 90 10.02 7.79 1.39
N ALA A 91 10.57 7.55 0.21
CA ALA A 91 10.73 8.56 -0.84
C ALA A 91 9.43 8.82 -1.60
N SER A 92 8.54 7.83 -1.67
CA SER A 92 7.28 7.92 -2.39
C SER A 92 6.14 8.52 -1.56
N THR A 93 5.14 9.00 -2.28
CA THR A 93 3.83 9.37 -1.75
C THR A 93 2.91 8.15 -1.61
N VAL A 94 1.84 8.27 -0.83
CA VAL A 94 0.82 7.20 -0.71
C VAL A 94 0.18 6.88 -2.07
N GLY A 95 -0.04 7.89 -2.91
CA GLY A 95 -0.65 7.72 -4.23
C GLY A 95 0.25 6.90 -5.17
N GLU A 96 1.54 7.20 -5.21
CA GLU A 96 2.51 6.48 -6.03
C GLU A 96 2.63 5.01 -5.60
N VAL A 97 2.71 4.75 -4.29
CA VAL A 97 2.76 3.38 -3.77
C VAL A 97 1.47 2.63 -4.14
N ALA A 98 0.31 3.27 -4.02
CA ALA A 98 -0.96 2.66 -4.38
C ALA A 98 -1.10 2.33 -5.86
N GLU A 99 -0.67 3.23 -6.75
CA GLU A 99 -0.63 3.00 -8.20
C GLU A 99 0.30 1.85 -8.56
N ARG A 100 1.49 1.81 -7.96
CA ARG A 100 2.47 0.73 -8.18
C ARG A 100 1.90 -0.62 -7.77
N LEU A 101 1.28 -0.69 -6.60
CA LEU A 101 0.65 -1.91 -6.09
C LEU A 101 -0.58 -2.31 -6.93
N ALA A 102 -1.36 -1.35 -7.43
CA ALA A 102 -2.48 -1.63 -8.33
C ALA A 102 -2.02 -2.20 -9.67
N GLY A 103 -0.86 -1.76 -10.19
CA GLY A 103 -0.23 -2.35 -11.37
C GLY A 103 0.28 -3.77 -11.14
N ALA A 104 0.87 -4.03 -9.96
CA ALA A 104 1.40 -5.35 -9.61
C ALA A 104 0.30 -6.38 -9.26
N THR A 105 -0.86 -5.92 -8.78
CA THR A 105 -1.91 -6.81 -8.26
C THR A 105 -2.92 -7.25 -9.32
N GLY A 106 -3.21 -6.43 -10.34
CA GLY A 106 -4.20 -6.76 -11.38
C GLY A 106 -3.73 -7.82 -12.38
N PRO A 107 -4.61 -8.27 -13.30
CA PRO A 107 -4.12 -8.85 -14.55
C PRO A 107 -3.14 -7.84 -15.16
N GLN A 108 -1.98 -8.31 -15.64
CA GLN A 108 -1.11 -7.43 -16.43
C GLN A 108 -1.95 -7.05 -17.64
N ASP A 109 -2.51 -5.84 -17.64
CA ASP A 109 -3.16 -5.30 -18.82
C ASP A 109 -2.03 -5.19 -19.85
N GLU A 110 -1.90 -6.23 -20.67
CA GLU A 110 -1.01 -6.30 -21.81
C GLU A 110 -1.49 -5.28 -22.83
N HIS A 111 -1.20 -4.01 -22.56
CA HIS A 111 -1.12 -2.98 -23.58
C HIS A 111 0.36 -2.72 -23.88
N GLN A 112 0.97 -3.69 -24.56
CA GLN A 112 1.90 -3.32 -25.61
C GLN A 112 1.04 -3.18 -26.88
N PRO A 113 0.76 -1.96 -27.38
CA PRO A 113 0.15 -1.83 -28.69
C PRO A 113 1.08 -2.52 -29.69
N SER A 114 0.56 -3.56 -30.31
CA SER A 114 1.12 -4.10 -31.54
C SER A 114 1.22 -2.93 -32.53
N SER A 115 2.43 -2.43 -32.74
CA SER A 115 2.79 -1.71 -33.95
C SER A 115 2.79 -2.72 -35.10
N ILE A 116 1.58 -3.16 -35.50
CA ILE A 116 1.31 -3.58 -36.85
C ILE A 116 0.95 -2.29 -37.58
N HIS A 117 1.94 -1.73 -38.27
CA HIS A 117 1.65 -1.09 -39.55
C HIS A 117 2.62 -1.62 -40.59
N ARG A 118 1.97 -1.97 -41.69
CA ARG A 118 2.39 -2.69 -42.86
C ARG A 118 3.06 -1.76 -43.86
#